data_AF-G1KDS6-F1
#
_entry.id   AF-G1KDS6-F1
#
_cell.length_a   1.000
_cell.length_b   1.000
_cell.length_c   1.000
_cell.angle_alpha   90.00
_cell.angle_beta   90.00
_cell.angle_gamma   90.00
#
_symmetry.space_group_name_H-M   'P 1'
#
loop_
_entity.id
_entity.type
_entity.pdbx_description
1 polymer ?
#
loop_
_entity_poly.entity_id
_entity_poly.type
_entity_poly.pdbx_seq_one_letter_code
_entity_poly.pdbx_strand_id
1 'polypeptide(L)' 'MGNEISYPLKPFLVEGDKERFWDRCLAIIQGLSAKMLRINADPHFFTQVFQDLKNEGEAGHAKDSSSSGPKHWTISLDR' A
#
# COMPACT_ATOMS: atom_id res chain seq x y z
N MET A 1 -2.30 9.63 -5.81
CA MET A 1 -2.90 8.28 -5.83
C MET A 1 -4.42 8.31 -5.99
N GLY A 2 -5.16 9.27 -5.42
CA GLY A 2 -6.55 9.51 -5.81
C GLY A 2 -6.64 10.61 -6.87
N ASN A 3 -7.47 10.42 -7.90
CA ASN A 3 -7.71 11.44 -8.92
C ASN A 3 -8.85 12.39 -8.54
N GLU A 4 -9.71 11.99 -7.61
CA GLU A 4 -10.85 12.77 -7.12
C GLU A 4 -10.45 13.70 -5.98
N ILE A 5 -11.18 14.81 -5.85
CA ILE A 5 -10.93 15.82 -4.80
C ILE A 5 -11.38 15.35 -3.41
N SER A 6 -12.29 14.38 -3.31
CA SER A 6 -12.77 13.84 -2.04
C SER A 6 -13.30 12.42 -2.19
N TYR A 7 -13.24 11.65 -1.09
CA TYR A 7 -13.79 10.31 -0.98
C TYR A 7 -14.74 10.24 0.22
N PRO A 8 -15.92 9.61 0.10
CA PRO A 8 -16.86 9.52 1.21
C PRO A 8 -16.29 8.63 2.32
N LEU A 9 -16.59 8.94 3.59
CA LEU A 9 -16.13 8.16 4.74
C LEU A 9 -16.79 6.78 4.86
N LYS A 10 -18.08 6.69 4.50
CA LYS A 10 -18.94 5.51 4.75
C LYS A 10 -18.33 4.17 4.29
N PRO A 11 -17.66 4.06 3.13
CA PRO A 11 -17.02 2.80 2.71
C PRO A 11 -15.84 2.34 3.58
N PHE A 12 -15.20 3.26 4.32
CA PHE A 12 -13.97 2.99 5.08
C PHE A 12 -14.22 2.86 6.59
N LEU A 13 -15.36 3.35 7.07
CA LEU A 13 -15.73 3.28 8.47
C LEU A 13 -16.48 1.97 8.77
N VAL A 14 -15.72 0.97 9.18
CA VAL A 14 -16.24 -0.32 9.66
C VAL A 14 -16.48 -0.36 11.18
N GLU A 15 -15.91 0.61 11.89
CA GLU A 15 -15.99 0.71 13.35
C GLU A 15 -17.17 1.60 13.76
N GLY A 16 -17.80 1.30 14.90
CA GLY A 16 -18.89 2.12 15.45
C GLY A 16 -18.42 3.47 15.98
N ASP A 17 -17.15 3.59 16.33
CA ASP A 17 -16.53 4.80 16.87
C ASP A 17 -15.80 5.60 15.79
N LYS A 18 -16.34 6.79 15.47
CA LYS A 18 -15.79 7.71 14.47
C LYS A 18 -14.52 8.42 14.96
N GLU A 19 -14.44 8.76 16.24
CA GLU A 19 -13.30 9.50 16.78
C GLU A 19 -12.03 8.64 16.67
N ARG A 20 -12.15 7.36 17.04
CA ARG A 20 -11.06 6.40 16.91
C ARG A 20 -10.56 6.23 15.47
N PHE A 21 -11.42 6.38 14.47
CA PHE A 21 -11.02 6.37 13.06
C PHE A 21 -10.15 7.60 12.73
N TRP A 22 -10.60 8.79 13.14
CA TRP A 22 -9.89 10.05 12.88
C TRP A 22 -8.57 10.14 13.64
N ASP A 23 -8.52 9.68 14.89
CA ASP A 23 -7.27 9.60 15.67
C ASP A 23 -6.22 8.74 14.96
N ARG A 24 -6.64 7.58 14.41
CA ARG A 24 -5.74 6.74 13.61
C ARG A 24 -5.29 7.45 12.34
N CYS A 25 -6.17 8.16 11.64
CA CYS A 25 -5.80 8.94 10.47
C CYS A 25 -4.70 9.96 10.80
N LEU A 26 -4.88 10.73 11.87
CA LEU A 26 -3.89 11.72 12.31
C LEU A 26 -2.56 11.08 12.70
N ALA A 27 -2.59 9.97 13.46
CA ALA A 27 -1.39 9.23 13.85
C ALA A 27 -0.61 8.69 12.63
N ILE A 28 -1.32 8.14 11.63
CA ILE A 28 -0.73 7.65 10.38
C ILE A 28 -0.10 8.80 9.59
N ILE A 29 -0.81 9.93 9.44
CA ILE A 29 -0.29 11.11 8.73
C ILE A 29 0.98 11.61 9.42
N GLN A 30 0.97 11.72 10.75
CA GLN A 30 2.12 12.20 11.50
C GLN A 30 3.33 11.25 11.37
N GLY A 31 3.11 9.93 11.40
CA GLY A 31 4.19 8.94 11.30
C GLY A 31 4.69 8.65 9.89
N LEU A 32 3.85 8.81 8.86
CA LEU A 32 4.16 8.34 7.50
C LEU A 32 4.23 9.45 6.44
N SER A 33 3.78 10.68 6.72
CA SER A 33 3.77 11.80 5.73
C SER A 33 5.09 11.95 4.96
N ALA A 34 6.23 11.90 5.64
CA ALA A 34 7.55 11.98 4.99
C ALA A 34 7.79 10.82 4.00
N LYS A 35 7.43 9.59 4.37
CA LYS A 35 7.55 8.40 3.49
C LYS A 35 6.55 8.44 2.34
N MET A 36 5.34 8.93 2.60
CA MET A 36 4.29 9.14 1.59
C MET A 36 4.71 10.16 0.54
N LEU A 37 5.43 11.22 0.92
CA LEU A 37 6.03 12.14 -0.05
C LEU A 37 7.23 11.49 -0.76
N ARG A 38 8.12 10.84 0.00
CA ARG A 38 9.34 10.24 -0.53
C ARG A 38 9.07 9.20 -1.63
N ILE A 39 8.04 8.36 -1.48
CA ILE A 39 7.69 7.37 -2.50
C ILE A 39 7.27 8.00 -3.84
N ASN A 40 6.80 9.24 -3.83
CA ASN A 40 6.48 9.99 -5.06
C ASN A 40 7.69 10.77 -5.60
N ALA A 41 8.67 11.10 -4.76
CA ALA A 41 9.82 11.95 -5.11
C ALA A 41 11.11 11.18 -5.45
N ASP A 42 11.26 9.95 -4.94
CA ASP A 42 12.45 9.12 -5.07
C ASP A 42 12.11 7.79 -5.76
N PRO A 43 12.41 7.64 -7.07
CA PRO A 43 12.14 6.42 -7.81
C PRO A 43 12.82 5.17 -7.23
N HIS A 44 14.01 5.30 -6.65
CA HIS A 44 14.71 4.15 -6.06
C HIS A 44 14.00 3.65 -4.81
N PHE A 45 13.50 4.58 -3.99
CA PHE A 45 12.68 4.23 -2.83
C PHE A 45 11.37 3.54 -3.24
N PHE A 46 10.73 3.99 -4.33
CA PHE A 46 9.58 3.28 -4.90
C PHE A 46 9.94 1.85 -5.33
N THR A 47 11.02 1.66 -6.11
CA THR A 47 11.47 0.34 -6.56
C THR A 47 11.81 -0.58 -5.39
N GLN A 48 12.45 -0.05 -4.34
CA GLN A 48 12.76 -0.81 -3.13
C GLN A 48 11.48 -1.32 -2.45
N VAL A 49 10.54 -0.42 -2.15
CA VAL A 49 9.27 -0.78 -1.50
C VAL A 49 8.46 -1.77 -2.36
N PHE A 50 8.52 -1.63 -3.69
CA PHE A 50 7.90 -2.55 -4.62
C PHE A 50 8.53 -3.95 -4.58
N GLN A 51 9.87 -4.04 -4.55
CA GLN A 51 10.57 -5.31 -4.44
C GLN A 51 10.32 -5.99 -3.09
N ASP A 52 10.31 -5.23 -2.00
CA ASP A 52 9.98 -5.74 -0.67
C ASP A 52 8.59 -6.38 -0.66
N LEU A 53 7.60 -5.71 -1.26
CA LEU A 53 6.23 -6.25 -1.39
C LEU A 53 6.17 -7.55 -2.20
N LYS A 54 6.95 -7.65 -3.29
CA LYS A 54 7.03 -8.87 -4.10
C LYS A 54 7.57 -10.06 -3.27
N ASN A 55 8.60 -9.80 -2.47
CA ASN A 55 9.22 -10.83 -1.63
C ASN A 55 8.25 -11.38 -0.57
N GLU A 56 7.39 -10.53 0.00
CA GLU A 56 6.35 -10.98 0.95
C GLU A 56 5.34 -11.96 0.29
N GLY A 57 5.02 -11.75 -0.99
CA GLY A 57 4.15 -12.66 -1.75
C GLY A 57 4.80 -14.01 -2.05
N GLU A 58 6.11 -14.02 -2.36
CA GLU A 58 6.86 -15.25 -2.65
C GLU A 58 7.10 -16.09 -1.39
N ALA A 59 7.30 -15.46 -0.22
CA ALA A 59 7.43 -16.13 1.07
C ALA A 59 6.16 -16.88 1.50
N GLY A 60 4.97 -16.37 1.13
CA GLY A 60 3.69 -17.05 1.35
C GLY A 60 3.49 -18.28 0.47
N HIS A 61 3.94 -18.22 -0.78
CA HIS A 61 3.80 -19.32 -1.76
C HIS A 61 4.65 -20.57 -1.43
N ALA A 62 5.75 -20.41 -0.69
CA ALA A 62 6.57 -21.55 -0.24
C ALA A 62 5.86 -22.48 0.75
N LYS A 63 4.75 -22.04 1.37
CA LYS A 63 3.92 -22.87 2.27
C LYS A 63 2.73 -23.56 1.59
N ASP A 64 2.31 -23.06 0.43
CA ASP A 64 1.10 -23.50 -0.30
C ASP A 64 1.43 -24.19 -1.63
N SER A 65 2.58 -24.87 -1.71
CA SER A 65 3.05 -25.56 -2.91
C SER A 65 2.26 -26.85 -3.21
N SER A 66 0.94 -26.74 -3.43
CA SER A 66 0.13 -27.74 -4.12
C SER A 66 -0.85 -27.18 -5.14
N SER A 67 -1.01 -25.87 -5.32
CA SER A 67 -1.80 -25.35 -6.46
C SER A 67 -1.58 -23.87 -6.73
N SER A 68 -1.45 -23.53 -8.03
CA SER A 68 -1.52 -22.20 -8.64
C SER A 68 -0.17 -21.53 -8.95
N GLY A 69 0.12 -21.47 -10.27
CA GLY A 69 1.34 -20.91 -10.87
C GLY A 69 1.53 -19.39 -10.67
N PRO A 70 2.68 -18.86 -11.10
CA PRO A 70 3.15 -17.54 -10.71
C PRO A 70 2.28 -16.43 -11.31
N LYS A 71 1.71 -15.58 -10.46
CA LYS A 71 1.00 -14.37 -10.88
C LYS A 71 2.02 -13.32 -11.30
N HIS A 72 2.17 -13.15 -12.61
CA HIS A 72 3.05 -12.17 -13.25
C HIS A 72 2.47 -10.76 -13.11
N TRP A 73 3.04 -9.96 -12.20
CA TRP A 73 2.75 -8.53 -12.02
C TRP A 73 3.86 -7.69 -12.68
N THR A 74 3.87 -7.56 -14.00
CA THR A 74 4.76 -6.61 -14.68
C THR A 74 4.12 -5.23 -14.73
N ILE A 75 4.81 -4.25 -14.14
CA ILE A 75 4.72 -2.86 -14.55
C ILE A 75 5.98 -2.58 -15.38
N SER A 76 5.79 -2.33 -16.68
CA SER A 76 6.85 -1.82 -17.54
C SER A 76 7.15 -0.38 -17.13
N LEU A 77 8.35 -0.13 -16.60
CA LEU A 77 8.86 1.19 -16.23
C LEU A 77 9.63 1.86 -17.40
N ASP A 78 9.17 1.67 -18.63
CA ASP A 78 9.72 2.34 -19.80
C ASP A 78 8.87 3.58 -20.14
N ARG A 79 9.30 4.74 -19.64
CA ARG A 79 9.04 6.02 -20.32
C ARG A 79 10.13 7.05 -20.03
#